data_AF-A0A059F515-F1
#
_entry.id   AF-A0A059F515-F1
#
_cell.length_a   1.000
_cell.length_b   1.000
_cell.length_c   1.000
_cell.angle_alpha   90.00
_cell.angle_beta   90.00
_cell.angle_gamma   90.00
#
_symmetry.space_group_name_H-M   'P 1'
#
loop_
_entity.id
_entity.type
_entity.pdbx_description
1 polymer ?
#
loop_
_entity_poly.entity_id
_entity_poly.type
_entity_poly.pdbx_seq_one_letter_code
_entity_poly.pdbx_strand_id
1 'polypeptide(L)'
;MNSIRNQNENDNMLNELLENRIIQCNKCGHDYKIIIKNKNTYKRCQFKLCIKEESFFKNSHLYNKHLNIYQILHILKLRFSKMPVSSIAELTIISQKTISCYLKRALKHIETTYLETLEMIRGPCINVELDKSNFSRIKYY
;
A
#
# COMPACT_ATOMS: atom_id res chain seq x y z
N MET A 1 25.56 7.39 4.29
CA MET A 1 25.30 7.81 2.90
C MET A 1 24.16 7.04 2.20
N ASN A 2 23.86 5.78 2.55
CA ASN A 2 22.77 5.01 1.92
C ASN A 2 21.32 5.39 2.33
N SER A 3 21.11 6.06 3.47
CA SER A 3 19.74 6.45 3.87
C SER A 3 19.20 7.67 3.12
N ILE A 4 20.08 8.58 2.68
CA ILE A 4 19.69 9.82 1.98
C ILE A 4 19.25 9.52 0.54
N ARG A 5 19.98 8.65 -0.18
CA ARG A 5 19.59 8.20 -1.53
C ARG A 5 18.25 7.49 -1.54
N ASN A 6 18.03 6.58 -0.60
CA ASN A 6 16.75 5.87 -0.47
C ASN A 6 15.59 6.82 -0.08
N GLN A 7 15.84 7.91 0.63
CA GLN A 7 14.80 8.89 0.95
C GLN A 7 14.36 9.66 -0.30
N ASN A 8 15.30 10.18 -1.08
CA ASN A 8 14.99 10.92 -2.31
C ASN A 8 14.25 10.07 -3.35
N GLU A 9 14.61 8.79 -3.50
CA GLU A 9 13.86 7.86 -4.37
C GLU A 9 12.42 7.65 -3.91
N ASN A 10 12.21 7.44 -2.60
CA ASN A 10 10.86 7.26 -2.05
C ASN A 10 10.03 8.54 -2.15
N ASP A 11 10.65 9.71 -2.00
CA ASP A 11 9.99 11.02 -2.16
C ASP A 11 9.53 11.21 -3.60
N ASN A 12 10.36 10.88 -4.60
CA ASN A 12 9.99 10.96 -6.01
C ASN A 12 8.82 10.01 -6.33
N MET A 13 8.89 8.74 -5.91
CA MET A 13 7.80 7.79 -6.10
C MET A 13 6.50 8.24 -5.42
N LEU A 14 6.60 8.83 -4.23
CA LEU A 14 5.45 9.35 -3.51
C LEU A 14 4.86 10.54 -4.25
N ASN A 15 5.67 11.47 -4.75
CA ASN A 15 5.20 12.62 -5.52
C ASN A 15 4.49 12.19 -6.81
N GLU A 16 5.04 11.24 -7.56
CA GLU A 16 4.39 10.67 -8.75
C GLU A 16 3.02 10.05 -8.44
N LEU A 17 2.87 9.37 -7.30
CA LEU A 17 1.58 8.79 -6.87
C LEU A 17 0.53 9.84 -6.48
N LEU A 18 1.00 10.99 -6.01
CA LEU A 18 0.18 12.10 -5.50
C LEU A 18 -0.16 13.12 -6.58
N GLU A 19 0.71 13.31 -7.58
CA GLU A 19 0.50 14.22 -8.69
C GLU A 19 -0.73 13.82 -9.53
N ASN A 20 -1.49 14.83 -9.96
CA ASN A 20 -2.66 14.72 -10.84
C ASN A 20 -3.93 14.07 -10.26
N ARG A 21 -4.07 13.91 -8.94
CA ARG A 21 -5.34 13.46 -8.33
C ARG A 21 -6.19 14.62 -7.80
N ILE A 22 -7.29 14.92 -8.48
CA ILE A 22 -8.37 15.73 -7.92
C ILE A 22 -9.15 14.85 -6.95
N ILE A 23 -9.16 15.20 -5.67
CA ILE A 23 -9.85 14.42 -4.62
C ILE A 23 -10.88 15.32 -3.95
N GLN A 24 -12.14 14.90 -3.97
CA GLN A 24 -13.23 15.63 -3.35
C GLN A 24 -13.44 15.24 -1.89
N CYS A 25 -13.89 16.21 -1.10
CA CYS A 25 -14.22 16.04 0.30
C CYS A 25 -15.52 15.24 0.46
N ASN A 26 -15.41 14.05 1.04
CA ASN A 26 -16.54 13.20 1.42
C ASN A 26 -17.55 13.84 2.38
N LYS A 27 -17.25 15.00 2.99
CA LYS A 27 -18.20 15.73 3.85
C LYS A 27 -18.94 16.88 3.13
N CYS A 28 -18.29 17.55 2.17
CA CYS A 28 -18.82 18.81 1.61
C CYS A 28 -18.60 18.99 0.10
N GLY A 29 -18.10 17.97 -0.60
CA GLY A 29 -17.88 17.98 -2.05
C GLY A 29 -16.72 18.85 -2.55
N HIS A 30 -16.22 19.78 -1.74
CA HIS A 30 -15.11 20.67 -2.10
C HIS A 30 -13.78 19.93 -2.20
N ASP A 31 -12.83 20.53 -2.91
CA ASP A 31 -11.52 19.91 -3.14
C ASP A 31 -10.68 19.78 -1.87
N TYR A 32 -10.01 18.64 -1.77
CA TYR A 32 -8.95 18.43 -0.81
C TYR A 32 -7.64 19.03 -1.32
N LYS A 33 -6.92 19.71 -0.43
CA LYS A 33 -5.50 20.02 -0.62
C LYS A 33 -4.65 18.92 0.01
N ILE A 34 -3.67 18.41 -0.73
CA ILE A 34 -2.66 17.48 -0.20
C ILE A 34 -1.65 18.28 0.62
N ILE A 35 -1.33 17.79 1.81
CA ILE A 35 -0.38 18.39 2.74
C ILE A 35 0.60 17.30 3.18
N ILE A 36 1.89 17.54 2.98
CA ILE A 36 2.97 16.67 3.47
C ILE A 36 3.58 17.35 4.69
N LYS A 37 3.53 16.70 5.85
CA LYS A 37 4.12 17.17 7.11
C LYS A 37 4.84 16.02 7.80
N ASN A 38 6.10 16.22 8.19
CA ASN A 38 6.88 15.27 8.99
C ASN A 38 6.77 13.81 8.49
N LYS A 39 6.95 13.59 7.18
CA LYS A 39 6.87 12.26 6.53
C LYS A 39 5.47 11.61 6.53
N ASN A 40 4.43 12.37 6.87
CA ASN A 40 3.05 11.94 6.76
C ASN A 40 2.34 12.76 5.70
N THR A 41 1.49 12.08 4.93
CA THR A 41 0.71 12.68 3.85
C THR A 41 -0.76 12.72 4.27
N TYR A 42 -1.31 13.93 4.31
CA TYR A 42 -2.69 14.22 4.69
C TYR A 42 -3.41 14.92 3.55
N LYS A 43 -4.73 14.84 3.59
CA LYS A 43 -5.63 15.64 2.76
C LYS A 43 -6.50 16.50 3.67
N ARG A 44 -6.54 17.80 3.41
CA ARG A 44 -7.32 18.78 4.16
C ARG A 44 -8.27 19.53 3.26
N CYS A 45 -9.54 19.57 3.63
CA CYS A 45 -10.57 20.23 2.84
C CYS A 45 -10.24 21.73 2.74
N GLN A 46 -10.30 22.29 1.53
CA GLN A 46 -10.03 23.72 1.31
C GLN A 46 -11.16 24.61 1.84
N PHE A 47 -12.37 24.08 1.99
CA PHE A 47 -13.51 24.83 2.50
C PHE A 47 -13.32 25.19 3.98
N LYS A 48 -13.29 26.49 4.27
CA LYS A 48 -12.98 27.06 5.61
C LYS A 48 -13.89 26.56 6.72
N LEU A 49 -15.14 26.19 6.44
CA LEU A 49 -16.08 25.68 7.44
C LEU A 49 -15.99 24.16 7.66
N CYS A 50 -15.49 23.41 6.68
CA CYS A 50 -15.41 21.95 6.80
C CYS A 50 -14.20 21.52 7.63
N ILE A 51 -13.01 22.09 7.32
CA ILE A 51 -11.69 21.85 7.95
C ILE A 51 -11.37 20.35 8.14
N LYS A 52 -12.03 19.45 7.38
CA LYS A 52 -11.84 18.02 7.55
C LYS A 52 -10.42 17.66 7.11
N GLU A 53 -9.69 16.99 7.98
CA GLU A 53 -8.35 16.48 7.73
C GLU A 53 -8.34 14.97 7.94
N GLU A 54 -7.76 14.24 7.00
CA GLU A 54 -7.56 12.80 7.12
C GLU A 54 -6.29 12.37 6.39
N SER A 55 -5.76 11.18 6.72
CA SER A 55 -4.63 10.62 5.99
C SER A 55 -5.00 10.45 4.51
N PHE A 56 -4.07 10.81 3.62
CA PHE A 56 -4.25 10.63 2.19
C PHE A 56 -4.54 9.16 1.83
N PHE A 57 -3.82 8.25 2.49
CA PHE A 57 -3.92 6.81 2.26
C PHE A 57 -5.08 6.14 2.98
N LYS A 58 -5.90 6.89 3.73
CA LYS A 58 -7.03 6.30 4.46
C LYS A 58 -7.93 5.50 3.50
N ASN A 59 -8.27 4.27 3.90
CA ASN A 59 -8.97 3.26 3.10
C ASN A 59 -8.16 2.64 1.94
N SER A 60 -6.84 2.81 1.91
CA SER A 60 -5.95 2.09 0.99
C SER A 60 -5.10 1.03 1.72
N HIS A 61 -4.53 0.10 0.96
CA HIS A 61 -3.56 -0.87 1.45
C HIS A 61 -2.29 -0.22 2.01
N LEU A 62 -2.00 1.02 1.59
CA LEU A 62 -0.88 1.84 2.06
C LEU A 62 -1.13 2.55 3.40
N TYR A 63 -2.30 2.34 4.04
CA TYR A 63 -2.59 2.93 5.35
C TYR A 63 -2.37 1.97 6.51
N ASN A 64 -1.49 2.31 7.45
CA ASN A 64 -1.31 1.58 8.71
C ASN A 64 -1.26 2.54 9.90
N LYS A 65 -1.75 2.11 11.07
CA LYS A 65 -1.70 2.92 12.30
C LYS A 65 -0.30 3.02 12.91
N HIS A 66 0.55 2.02 12.68
CA HIS A 66 1.86 1.86 13.29
C HIS A 66 3.02 2.10 12.32
N LEU A 67 2.77 2.16 11.02
CA LEU A 67 3.78 2.35 9.99
C LEU A 67 3.46 3.61 9.18
N ASN A 68 4.46 4.46 8.99
CA ASN A 68 4.36 5.57 8.05
C ASN A 68 4.51 5.07 6.60
N ILE A 69 4.18 5.93 5.63
CA ILE A 69 4.20 5.56 4.21
C ILE A 69 5.60 5.14 3.74
N TYR A 70 6.64 5.79 4.21
CA TYR A 70 8.02 5.47 3.85
C TYR A 70 8.46 4.09 4.36
N GLN A 71 8.10 3.76 5.60
CA GLN A 71 8.32 2.42 6.16
C GLN A 71 7.57 1.37 5.36
N ILE A 72 6.32 1.67 4.97
CA ILE A 72 5.51 0.80 4.13
C ILE A 72 6.17 0.57 2.76
N LEU A 73 6.56 1.63 2.05
CA LEU A 73 7.24 1.55 0.77
C LEU A 73 8.55 0.76 0.88
N HIS A 74 9.32 0.99 1.94
CA HIS A 74 10.57 0.28 2.17
C HIS A 74 10.34 -1.22 2.46
N ILE A 75 9.36 -1.57 3.30
CA ILE A 75 8.95 -2.96 3.54
C ILE A 75 8.54 -3.64 2.24
N LEU A 76 7.73 -2.98 1.41
CA LEU A 76 7.30 -3.52 0.13
C LEU A 76 8.48 -3.71 -0.83
N LYS A 77 9.35 -2.70 -0.99
CA LYS A 77 10.58 -2.77 -1.82
C LYS A 77 11.43 -3.99 -1.44
N LEU A 78 11.75 -4.15 -0.15
CA LEU A 78 12.54 -5.28 0.34
C LEU A 78 11.81 -6.62 0.15
N ARG A 79 10.49 -6.64 0.34
CA ARG A 79 9.70 -7.85 0.13
C ARG A 79 9.65 -8.28 -1.33
N PHE A 80 9.55 -7.34 -2.27
CA PHE A 80 9.63 -7.60 -3.71
C PHE A 80 11.02 -8.09 -4.14
N SER A 81 12.08 -7.64 -3.45
CA SER A 81 13.43 -8.21 -3.57
C SER A 81 13.59 -9.60 -2.94
N LYS A 82 12.49 -10.29 -2.62
CA LYS A 82 12.43 -11.64 -2.04
C LYS A 82 13.11 -11.78 -0.68
N MET A 83 13.32 -10.69 0.06
CA MET A 83 13.88 -10.78 1.41
C MET A 83 12.91 -11.46 2.39
N PRO A 84 13.41 -12.31 3.31
CA PRO A 84 12.60 -12.90 4.36
C PRO A 84 12.23 -11.83 5.39
N VAL A 85 11.08 -12.01 6.04
CA VAL A 85 10.52 -11.02 6.99
C VAL A 85 11.47 -10.77 8.18
N SER A 86 12.23 -11.77 8.60
CA SER A 86 13.26 -11.63 9.65
C SER A 86 14.33 -10.60 9.25
N SER A 87 14.91 -10.73 8.06
CA SER A 87 15.92 -9.77 7.56
C SER A 87 15.33 -8.37 7.35
N ILE A 88 14.07 -8.28 6.90
CA ILE A 88 13.40 -6.97 6.79
C ILE A 88 13.24 -6.34 8.18
N ALA A 89 12.87 -7.13 9.19
CA ALA A 89 12.72 -6.66 10.57
C ALA A 89 14.03 -6.09 11.13
N GLU A 90 15.14 -6.78 10.89
CA GLU A 90 16.48 -6.35 11.28
C GLU A 90 16.89 -5.05 10.57
N LEU A 91 16.72 -4.98 9.24
CA LEU A 91 17.12 -3.82 8.43
C LEU A 91 16.28 -2.56 8.71
N THR A 92 15.01 -2.74 9.03
CA THR A 92 14.07 -1.62 9.22
C THR A 92 13.87 -1.24 10.68
N ILE A 93 14.36 -2.04 11.63
CA ILE A 93 14.14 -1.88 13.08
C ILE A 93 12.63 -1.88 13.39
N ILE A 94 11.87 -2.71 12.67
CA ILE A 94 10.43 -2.88 12.84
C ILE A 94 10.18 -4.32 13.27
N SER A 95 9.29 -4.53 14.24
CA SER A 95 9.02 -5.89 14.69
C SER A 95 8.52 -6.79 13.54
N GLN A 96 8.99 -8.04 13.53
CA GLN A 96 8.57 -9.05 12.57
C GLN A 96 7.04 -9.25 12.58
N LYS A 97 6.41 -9.12 13.76
CA LYS A 97 4.96 -9.19 13.94
C LYS A 97 4.26 -8.06 13.19
N THR A 98 4.74 -6.82 13.31
CA THR A 98 4.19 -5.66 12.62
C THR A 98 4.29 -5.82 11.11
N ILE A 99 5.46 -6.23 10.60
CA ILE A 99 5.68 -6.45 9.16
C ILE A 99 4.77 -7.57 8.64
N SER A 100 4.72 -8.70 9.34
CA SER A 100 3.86 -9.84 8.95
C SER A 100 2.38 -9.47 8.92
N CYS A 101 1.91 -8.73 9.92
CA CYS A 101 0.53 -8.25 9.99
C CYS A 101 0.22 -7.30 8.82
N TYR A 102 1.13 -6.36 8.54
CA TYR A 102 1.01 -5.46 7.41
C TYR A 102 0.94 -6.21 6.07
N LEU A 103 1.89 -7.11 5.81
CA LEU A 103 1.96 -7.87 4.56
C LEU A 103 0.75 -8.77 4.33
N LYS A 104 0.25 -9.45 5.38
CA LYS A 104 -0.99 -10.25 5.27
C LYS A 104 -2.19 -9.41 4.86
N ARG A 105 -2.33 -8.22 5.44
CA ARG A 105 -3.42 -7.31 5.11
C ARG A 105 -3.27 -6.74 3.70
N ALA A 106 -2.05 -6.40 3.29
CA ALA A 106 -1.75 -5.94 1.94
C ALA A 106 -2.08 -7.03 0.91
N LEU A 107 -1.67 -8.28 1.16
CA LEU A 107 -1.99 -9.42 0.30
C LEU A 107 -3.49 -9.60 0.12
N LYS A 108 -4.27 -9.58 1.21
CA LYS A 108 -5.73 -9.69 1.14
C LYS A 108 -6.35 -8.63 0.22
N HIS A 109 -5.88 -7.39 0.29
CA HIS A 109 -6.35 -6.32 -0.61
C HIS A 109 -5.97 -6.57 -2.07
N ILE A 110 -4.74 -7.05 -2.32
CA ILE A 110 -4.28 -7.37 -3.67
C ILE A 110 -5.08 -8.53 -4.24
N GLU A 111 -5.32 -9.60 -3.48
CA GLU A 111 -6.13 -10.74 -3.89
C GLU A 111 -7.54 -10.30 -4.27
N THR A 112 -8.21 -9.49 -3.44
CA THR A 112 -9.54 -8.95 -3.76
C THR A 112 -9.52 -8.14 -5.06
N THR A 113 -8.56 -7.23 -5.20
CA THR A 113 -8.47 -6.37 -6.40
C THR A 113 -8.16 -7.20 -7.65
N TYR A 114 -7.20 -8.13 -7.56
CA TYR A 114 -6.80 -8.99 -8.66
C TYR A 114 -7.96 -9.86 -9.15
N LEU A 115 -8.70 -10.49 -8.22
CA LEU A 115 -9.88 -11.29 -8.55
C LEU A 115 -11.01 -10.46 -9.17
N GLU A 116 -11.18 -9.21 -8.75
CA GLU A 116 -12.16 -8.28 -9.34
C GLU A 116 -11.75 -7.80 -10.74
N THR A 117 -10.45 -7.70 -11.01
CA THR A 117 -9.91 -7.29 -12.32
C THR A 117 -9.74 -8.42 -13.33
N LEU A 118 -9.81 -9.68 -12.88
CA LEU A 118 -9.83 -10.81 -13.80
C LEU A 118 -11.15 -10.78 -14.56
N GLU A 119 -11.09 -10.41 -15.85
CA GLU A 119 -12.21 -10.58 -16.75
C GLU A 119 -12.71 -12.02 -16.65
N MET A 120 -14.02 -12.15 -16.47
CA MET A 120 -14.68 -13.43 -16.37
C MET A 120 -14.49 -14.16 -17.70
N ILE A 121 -13.54 -15.11 -17.78
CA ILE A 121 -13.35 -15.96 -18.96
C ILE A 121 -14.57 -16.88 -19.08
N ARG A 122 -15.68 -16.36 -19.66
CA ARG A 122 -16.89 -17.12 -19.94
C ARG A 122 -17.04 -17.32 -21.44
N GLY A 123 -16.63 -18.50 -21.90
CA GLY A 123 -17.25 -19.17 -23.04
C GLY A 123 -18.11 -20.33 -22.51
N PRO A 124 -19.20 -20.72 -23.19
CA PRO A 124 -20.10 -21.80 -22.75
C PRO A 124 -19.43 -23.18 -22.57
N CYS A 125 -18.13 -23.31 -22.87
CA CYS A 125 -17.36 -24.55 -22.75
C CYS A 125 -16.04 -24.40 -21.95
N ILE A 126 -15.83 -23.31 -21.20
CA ILE A 126 -14.60 -23.13 -20.42
C ILE A 126 -14.87 -23.45 -18.94
N ASN A 127 -14.51 -24.67 -18.52
CA ASN A 127 -14.32 -24.98 -17.11
C ASN A 127 -12.95 -24.45 -16.69
N VAL A 128 -12.91 -23.27 -16.08
CA VAL A 128 -11.68 -22.77 -15.45
C VAL A 128 -11.53 -23.48 -14.11
N GLU A 129 -10.75 -24.55 -14.07
CA GLU A 129 -10.25 -25.08 -12.81
C GLU A 129 -9.28 -24.06 -12.21
N LEU A 130 -9.77 -23.27 -11.26
CA LEU A 130 -8.90 -22.47 -10.39
C LEU A 130 -8.12 -23.45 -9.52
N ASP A 131 -6.90 -23.76 -9.94
CA ASP A 131 -5.98 -24.59 -9.18
C ASP A 131 -5.56 -23.87 -7.89
N LYS A 132 -6.31 -24.11 -6.82
CA LYS A 132 -6.03 -23.61 -5.47
C LYS A 132 -4.74 -24.18 -4.88
N SER A 133 -4.06 -25.12 -5.55
CA SER A 133 -2.92 -25.86 -5.01
C SER A 133 -1.58 -25.11 -5.08
N ASN A 134 -1.40 -24.14 -5.99
CA ASN A 134 -0.08 -23.54 -6.24
C ASN A 134 0.35 -22.43 -5.26
N PHE A 135 -0.48 -22.08 -4.27
CA PHE A 135 -0.14 -21.04 -3.28
C PHE A 135 0.41 -21.58 -1.95
N SER A 136 0.47 -22.89 -1.75
CA SER A 136 0.96 -23.45 -0.48
C SER A 136 1.70 -24.77 -0.64
N ARG A 137 3.03 -24.66 -0.63
CA ARG A 137 4.02 -25.69 -0.26
C ARG A 137 4.08 -26.93 -1.16
N ILE A 138 5.12 -27.01 -1.99
CA ILE A 138 5.71 -28.30 -2.37
C ILE A 138 7.09 -28.41 -1.73
N LYS A 139 7.19 -29.25 -0.70
CA LYS A 139 8.43 -29.85 -0.22
C LYS A 139 8.75 -31.01 -1.16
N TYR A 140 9.93 -31.02 -1.76
CA TYR A 140 10.46 -32.23 -2.39
C TYR A 140 11.03 -33.12 -1.27
N TYR A 141 10.63 -34.40 -1.27
CA TYR A 141 11.34 -35.47 -0.57
C TYR A 141 12.42 -36.02 -1.49
#